data_AF-A0A1S1Y7M6-F1
#
_entry.id   AF-A0A1S1Y7M6-F1
#
_cell.length_a   1.000
_cell.length_b   1.000
_cell.length_c   1.000
_cell.angle_alpha   90.00
_cell.angle_beta   90.00
_cell.angle_gamma   90.00
#
_symmetry.space_group_name_H-M   'P 1'
#
loop_
_entity.id
_entity.type
_entity.pdbx_description
1 polymer ?
#
loop_
_entity_poly.entity_id
_entity_poly.type
_entity_poly.pdbx_seq_one_letter_code
_entity_poly.pdbx_strand_id
1 'polypeptide(L)'
;MQSFFFRTIFILITLVVSNDLAFASGSYSTGGGGGDANQAYNLGKSAVYKKLACSSCPLAGQEIDATKATEIIQSLANNPELAEKLSEVEREAVTVYLKRRYELD
;
A
#
# COMPACT_ATOMS: atom_id res chain seq x y z
N MET A 1 -57.93 -21.53 28.86
CA MET A 1 -57.07 -22.73 28.79
C MET A 1 -56.27 -22.60 27.51
N GLN A 2 -54.95 -22.57 27.45
CA GLN A 2 -53.84 -22.69 28.41
C GLN A 2 -52.64 -22.24 27.53
N SER A 3 -51.96 -21.11 27.82
CA SER A 3 -50.69 -21.05 28.55
C SER A 3 -49.59 -21.95 27.94
N PHE A 4 -48.31 -21.65 27.77
CA PHE A 4 -47.32 -20.79 28.43
C PHE A 4 -46.17 -20.64 27.38
N PHE A 5 -45.58 -19.47 27.16
CA PHE A 5 -44.40 -18.98 27.90
C PHE A 5 -43.13 -19.85 27.69
N PHE A 6 -42.10 -19.20 27.14
CA PHE A 6 -40.69 -19.44 27.45
C PHE A 6 -40.09 -20.83 27.19
N ARG A 7 -39.24 -20.90 26.16
CA ARG A 7 -38.06 -21.78 26.01
C ARG A 7 -37.62 -21.63 24.56
N THR A 8 -36.41 -21.26 24.15
CA THR A 8 -35.09 -21.13 24.78
C THR A 8 -34.31 -20.46 23.62
N ILE A 9 -33.91 -19.20 23.75
CA ILE A 9 -32.51 -18.87 24.08
C ILE A 9 -31.54 -19.11 22.92
N PHE A 10 -30.98 -17.98 22.45
CA PHE A 10 -29.61 -17.80 21.95
C PHE A 10 -29.11 -18.75 20.85
N ILE A 11 -29.03 -18.24 19.62
CA ILE A 11 -27.79 -18.35 18.82
C ILE A 11 -27.54 -16.99 18.13
N LEU A 12 -26.99 -16.07 18.91
CA LEU A 12 -26.25 -14.90 18.45
C LEU A 12 -24.83 -15.41 18.14
N ILE A 13 -24.51 -15.74 16.88
CA ILE A 13 -23.16 -16.15 16.46
C ILE A 13 -22.76 -15.30 15.26
N THR A 14 -22.14 -14.17 15.62
CA THR A 14 -20.84 -13.66 15.14
C THR A 14 -20.55 -13.63 13.64
N LEU A 15 -20.31 -12.42 13.14
CA LEU A 15 -19.06 -12.09 12.44
C LEU A 15 -18.92 -10.57 12.41
N VAL A 16 -18.49 -10.01 13.56
CA VAL A 16 -17.87 -8.69 13.55
C VAL A 16 -16.54 -8.89 12.84
N VAL A 17 -16.50 -8.56 11.56
CA VAL A 17 -15.26 -8.43 10.80
C VAL A 17 -14.58 -7.18 11.35
N SER A 18 -13.75 -7.36 12.38
CA SER A 18 -12.75 -6.38 12.75
C SER A 18 -11.78 -6.28 11.57
N ASN A 19 -12.03 -5.31 10.68
CA ASN A 19 -11.00 -4.85 9.77
C ASN A 19 -9.94 -4.18 10.63
N ASP A 20 -8.97 -4.97 11.09
CA ASP A 20 -7.71 -4.46 11.59
C ASP A 20 -7.04 -3.72 10.43
N LEU A 21 -7.37 -2.45 10.27
CA LEU A 21 -6.54 -1.49 9.57
C LEU A 21 -5.30 -1.30 10.44
N ALA A 22 -4.42 -2.28 10.40
CA ALA A 22 -3.08 -2.20 10.93
C ALA A 22 -2.32 -1.15 10.10
N PHE A 23 -2.54 0.12 10.43
CA PHE A 23 -1.65 1.21 10.08
C PHE A 23 -0.40 1.05 10.95
N ALA A 24 0.44 0.08 10.57
CA ALA A 24 1.82 0.04 11.03
C ALA A 24 2.54 1.24 10.39
N SER A 25 2.38 2.42 10.98
CA SER A 25 3.23 3.58 10.73
C SER A 25 4.57 3.31 11.40
N GLY A 26 5.38 2.44 10.80
CA GLY A 26 6.76 2.23 11.21
C GLY A 26 7.55 3.51 10.91
N SER A 27 8.11 4.12 11.94
CA SER A 27 9.08 5.21 11.78
C SER A 27 10.29 4.69 11.01
N TYR A 28 10.59 5.29 9.86
CA TYR A 28 11.74 4.91 9.04
C TYR A 28 13.01 5.49 9.67
N SER A 29 13.71 4.68 10.47
CA SER A 29 15.08 5.03 10.90
C SER A 29 16.04 4.71 9.76
N THR A 30 16.52 5.73 9.05
CA THR A 30 17.54 5.65 7.98
C THR A 30 18.95 5.39 8.54
N GLY A 31 19.05 4.55 9.57
CA GLY A 31 20.24 4.32 10.38
C GLY A 31 20.96 3.02 10.02
N GLY A 32 21.74 3.06 8.93
CA GLY A 32 22.97 2.28 8.73
C GLY A 32 22.98 0.81 9.17
N GLY A 33 22.50 -0.09 8.29
CA GLY A 33 22.93 -1.48 8.32
C GLY A 33 21.99 -2.42 7.58
N GLY A 34 22.37 -2.89 6.38
CA GLY A 34 21.88 -4.09 5.66
C GLY A 34 20.38 -4.22 5.33
N GLY A 35 19.48 -3.85 6.24
CA GLY A 35 18.04 -3.80 6.08
C GLY A 35 17.54 -2.55 5.36
N ASP A 36 18.35 -1.51 5.25
CA ASP A 36 17.96 -0.20 4.69
C ASP A 36 17.53 -0.30 3.21
N ALA A 37 18.29 -1.04 2.39
CA ALA A 37 17.94 -1.25 0.97
C ALA A 37 16.67 -2.09 0.76
N ASN A 38 16.45 -3.09 1.62
CA ASN A 38 15.21 -3.88 1.58
C ASN A 38 14.03 -3.09 2.15
N GLN A 39 14.27 -2.22 3.12
CA GLN A 39 13.27 -1.31 3.67
C GLN A 39 12.82 -0.29 2.63
N ALA A 40 13.75 0.37 1.93
CA ALA A 40 13.43 1.27 0.82
C ALA A 40 12.66 0.55 -0.29
N TYR A 41 13.09 -0.66 -0.68
CA TYR A 41 12.36 -1.47 -1.65
C TYR A 41 10.93 -1.80 -1.20
N ASN A 42 10.74 -2.21 0.05
CA ASN A 42 9.43 -2.57 0.58
C ASN A 42 8.52 -1.34 0.76
N LEU A 43 9.08 -0.21 1.18
CA LEU A 43 8.37 1.07 1.25
C LEU A 43 7.90 1.48 -0.15
N GLY A 44 8.80 1.45 -1.14
CA GLY A 44 8.49 1.75 -2.53
C GLY A 44 7.39 0.85 -3.09
N LYS A 45 7.51 -0.47 -2.86
CA LYS A 45 6.47 -1.45 -3.23
C LYS A 45 5.12 -1.07 -2.62
N SER A 46 5.09 -0.83 -1.31
CA SER A 46 3.85 -0.46 -0.61
C SER A 46 3.25 0.84 -1.17
N ALA A 47 4.08 1.86 -1.41
CA ALA A 47 3.66 3.13 -1.95
C ALA A 47 3.05 2.98 -3.37
N VAL A 48 3.68 2.20 -4.25
CA VAL A 48 3.13 1.91 -5.59
C VAL A 48 1.74 1.31 -5.48
N TYR A 49 1.56 0.20 -4.76
CA TYR A 49 0.27 -0.49 -4.74
C TYR A 49 -0.82 0.24 -3.96
N LYS A 50 -0.46 1.00 -2.91
CA LYS A 50 -1.46 1.67 -2.05
C LYS A 50 -1.81 3.08 -2.50
N LYS A 51 -0.91 3.78 -3.19
CA LYS A 51 -1.06 5.21 -3.51
C LYS A 51 -1.06 5.50 -5.01
N LEU A 52 -0.47 4.64 -5.84
CA LEU A 52 -0.43 4.84 -7.29
C LEU A 52 -1.33 3.87 -8.04
N ALA A 53 -1.33 2.57 -7.72
CA ALA A 53 -2.00 1.52 -8.48
C ALA A 53 -3.22 0.87 -7.79
N CYS A 54 -3.69 1.45 -6.68
CA CYS A 54 -4.94 1.01 -6.06
C CYS A 54 -6.17 1.31 -6.95
N SER A 55 -7.33 0.74 -6.64
CA SER A 55 -8.55 0.87 -7.45
C SER A 55 -9.06 2.31 -7.64
N SER A 56 -8.73 3.22 -6.73
CA SER A 56 -9.07 4.65 -6.79
C SER A 56 -7.85 5.56 -7.03
N CYS A 57 -6.69 4.98 -7.34
CA CYS A 57 -5.44 5.70 -7.51
C CYS A 57 -5.20 6.11 -8.97
N PRO A 58 -4.27 7.03 -9.26
CA PRO A 58 -4.03 7.55 -10.61
C PRO A 58 -3.67 6.49 -11.67
N LEU A 59 -3.08 5.37 -11.25
CA LEU A 59 -2.68 4.25 -12.11
C LEU A 59 -3.61 3.03 -11.93
N ALA A 60 -4.84 3.23 -11.45
CA ALA A 60 -5.80 2.16 -11.26
C ALA A 60 -5.97 1.32 -12.54
N GLY A 61 -5.82 0.00 -12.42
CA GLY A 61 -5.98 -0.94 -13.53
C GLY A 61 -4.91 -0.88 -14.61
N GLN A 62 -3.87 -0.06 -14.45
CA GLN A 62 -2.74 -0.03 -15.37
C GLN A 62 -1.74 -1.13 -15.01
N GLU A 63 -1.32 -1.89 -16.02
CA GLU A 63 -0.17 -2.78 -15.87
C GLU A 63 1.10 -1.93 -15.79
N ILE A 64 1.92 -2.21 -14.78
CA ILE A 64 3.24 -1.58 -14.65
C ILE A 64 4.25 -2.58 -15.22
N ASP A 65 4.68 -2.34 -16.45
CA ASP A 65 5.82 -3.02 -17.08
C ASP A 65 7.09 -2.14 -16.99
N ALA A 66 8.19 -2.57 -17.61
CA ALA A 66 9.46 -1.83 -17.57
C ALA A 66 9.35 -0.44 -18.22
N THR A 67 8.60 -0.30 -19.30
CA THR A 67 8.37 0.97 -19.99
C THR A 67 7.57 1.90 -19.08
N LYS A 68 6.47 1.40 -18.52
CA LYS A 68 5.61 2.16 -17.61
C LYS A 68 6.34 2.55 -16.32
N ALA A 69 7.17 1.67 -15.79
CA ALA A 69 8.02 1.96 -14.64
C ALA A 69 8.96 3.14 -14.92
N THR A 70 9.57 3.19 -16.11
CA THR A 70 10.42 4.32 -16.53
C THR A 70 9.62 5.62 -16.64
N GLU A 71 8.44 5.57 -17.26
CA GLU A 71 7.53 6.73 -17.34
C GLU A 71 7.13 7.25 -15.95
N ILE A 72 6.82 6.35 -15.01
CA ILE A 72 6.47 6.72 -13.63
C ILE A 72 7.65 7.42 -12.97
N ILE A 73 8.86 6.86 -13.06
CA ILE A 73 10.07 7.47 -12.47
C ILE A 73 10.28 8.88 -13.04
N GLN A 74 10.15 9.07 -14.34
CA GLN A 74 10.27 10.39 -14.97
C GLN A 74 9.14 11.34 -14.55
N SER A 75 7.92 10.82 -14.40
CA SER A 75 6.76 11.60 -13.98
C SER A 75 6.86 12.05 -12.52
N LEU A 76 7.49 11.28 -11.64
CA LEU A 76 7.71 11.68 -10.24
C LEU A 76 8.58 12.94 -10.10
N ALA A 77 9.44 13.21 -11.08
CA ALA A 77 10.27 14.42 -11.13
C ALA A 77 9.57 15.62 -11.79
N ASN A 78 8.69 15.37 -12.78
CA ASN A 78 8.16 16.41 -13.66
C ASN A 78 6.66 16.69 -13.49
N ASN A 79 5.92 15.81 -12.81
CA ASN A 79 4.48 15.92 -12.62
C ASN A 79 4.14 16.12 -11.12
N PRO A 80 3.77 17.35 -10.71
CA PRO A 80 3.46 17.64 -9.31
C PRO A 80 2.24 16.86 -8.80
N GLU A 81 1.25 16.55 -9.65
CA GLU A 81 0.03 15.86 -9.23
C GLU A 81 0.31 14.41 -8.77
N LEU A 82 1.23 13.72 -9.47
CA LEU A 82 1.66 12.38 -9.10
C LEU A 82 2.61 12.44 -7.89
N ALA A 83 3.51 13.43 -7.87
CA ALA A 83 4.47 13.62 -6.80
C ALA A 83 3.79 13.95 -5.46
N GLU A 84 2.72 14.75 -5.45
CA GLU A 84 1.95 15.13 -4.26
C GLU A 84 1.23 13.95 -3.57
N LYS A 85 1.03 12.83 -4.27
CA LYS A 85 0.48 11.60 -3.66
C LYS A 85 1.49 10.91 -2.74
N LEU A 86 2.76 11.26 -2.83
CA LEU A 86 3.87 10.60 -2.17
C LEU A 86 4.66 11.63 -1.33
N SER A 87 5.17 11.20 -0.19
CA SER A 87 6.22 11.98 0.49
C SER A 87 7.51 11.93 -0.33
N GLU A 88 8.46 12.83 -0.05
CA GLU A 88 9.80 12.79 -0.65
C GLU A 88 10.49 11.43 -0.48
N VAL A 89 10.48 10.90 0.74
CA VAL A 89 11.03 9.57 1.05
C VAL A 89 10.32 8.46 0.25
N GLU A 90 9.01 8.55 0.08
CA GLU A 90 8.26 7.57 -0.72
C GLU A 90 8.60 7.68 -2.21
N ARG A 91 8.85 8.88 -2.75
CA ARG A 91 9.25 9.06 -4.16
C ARG A 91 10.59 8.39 -4.45
N GLU A 92 11.57 8.58 -3.56
CA GLU A 92 12.86 7.91 -3.66
C GLU A 92 12.72 6.39 -3.54
N ALA A 93 11.95 5.92 -2.56
CA ALA A 93 11.69 4.50 -2.35
C ALA A 93 10.96 3.85 -3.53
N VAL A 94 9.97 4.52 -4.14
CA VAL A 94 9.29 4.07 -5.37
C VAL A 94 10.28 3.93 -6.51
N THR A 95 11.20 4.88 -6.67
CA THR A 95 12.27 4.79 -7.68
C THR A 95 13.15 3.58 -7.46
N VAL A 96 13.60 3.32 -6.23
CA VAL A 96 14.38 2.12 -5.87
C VAL A 96 13.60 0.84 -6.18
N TYR A 97 12.32 0.78 -5.81
CA TYR A 97 11.47 -0.38 -6.06
C TYR A 97 11.32 -0.67 -7.56
N LEU A 98 10.96 0.34 -8.35
CA LEU A 98 10.72 0.18 -9.78
C LEU A 98 12.01 -0.18 -10.53
N LYS A 99 13.13 0.50 -10.23
CA LYS A 99 14.42 0.14 -10.82
C LYS A 99 14.82 -1.30 -10.52
N ARG A 100 14.71 -1.73 -9.27
CA ARG A 100 15.07 -3.11 -8.89
C ARG A 100 14.11 -4.16 -9.43
N ARG A 101 12.80 -3.87 -9.51
CA ARG A 101 11.78 -4.82 -9.95
C ARG A 101 11.83 -5.11 -11.44
N TYR A 102 12.21 -4.11 -12.24
CA TYR A 102 12.24 -4.18 -13.70
C TYR A 102 13.66 -4.09 -14.27
N GLU A 103 14.68 -4.17 -13.41
CA GLU A 103 16.10 -4.17 -13.79
C GLU A 103 16.48 -2.94 -14.63
N LEU A 104 16.05 -1.76 -14.18
CA LEU A 104 16.32 -0.47 -14.82
C LEU A 104 17.54 0.19 -14.16
N ASP A 105 18.46 0.72 -14.98
CA ASP A 105 19.70 1.39 -14.56
C ASP A 105 19.46 2.78 -13.94
#